data_AF-A0A0D2ZW79-F1
#
_entry.id   AF-A0A0D2ZW79-F1
#
_cell.length_a   1.000
_cell.length_b   1.000
_cell.length_c   1.000
_cell.angle_alpha   90.00
_cell.angle_beta   90.00
_cell.angle_gamma   90.00
#
_symmetry.space_group_name_H-M   'P 1'
#
loop_
_entity.id
_entity.type
_entity.pdbx_description
1 polymer ?
#
loop_
_entity_poly.entity_id
_entity_poly.type
_entity_poly.pdbx_seq_one_letter_code
_entity_poly.pdbx_strand_id
1 'polypeptide(L)' 'MGTPEFPDLGKHCSVDYCKQIDFLPFTCDRCIQVFCLDHRSYMKHSCPKGNRGDVTVVICPLCAKGVRLNPDEDPNITW' A
#
# COMPACT_ATOMS: atom_id res chain seq x y z
N MET A 1 29.99 -9.59 29.10
CA MET A 1 29.64 -8.28 28.51
C MET A 1 28.26 -8.44 27.91
N GLY A 2 27.23 -7.89 28.55
CA GLY A 2 25.85 -8.01 28.08
C GLY A 2 25.67 -7.15 26.83
N THR A 3 25.12 -7.74 25.78
CA THR A 3 24.56 -6.97 24.67
C THR A 3 23.41 -6.14 25.22
N PRO A 4 23.31 -4.83 24.93
CA PRO A 4 22.11 -4.06 25.27
C PRO A 4 20.94 -4.64 24.48
N GLU A 5 20.19 -5.52 25.13
CA GLU A 5 18.87 -5.93 24.69
C GLU A 5 17.98 -4.68 24.80
N PHE A 6 17.56 -4.14 23.66
CA PHE A 6 16.52 -3.13 23.61
C PHE A 6 15.20 -3.87 23.41
N PRO A 7 14.46 -4.22 24.48
CA PRO A 7 13.28 -5.07 24.40
C PRO A 7 12.15 -4.50 23.54
N ASP A 8 12.21 -3.21 23.16
CA ASP A 8 11.18 -2.48 22.42
C ASP A 8 11.62 -2.00 21.02
N LEU A 9 12.74 -2.48 20.48
CA LEU A 9 13.18 -2.07 19.13
C LEU A 9 12.34 -2.76 18.05
N GLY A 10 11.31 -2.05 17.57
CA GLY A 10 10.51 -2.41 16.40
C GLY A 10 9.06 -2.75 16.73
N LYS A 11 8.27 -3.07 15.70
CA LYS A 11 6.90 -3.57 15.86
C LYS A 11 6.67 -4.81 15.01
N HIS A 12 5.78 -5.67 15.49
CA HIS A 12 5.34 -6.84 14.75
C HIS A 12 4.42 -6.46 13.60
N CYS A 13 4.57 -7.19 12.48
CA CYS A 13 3.61 -7.17 11.40
C CYS A 13 2.24 -7.68 11.90
N SER A 14 1.16 -7.02 11.49
CA SER A 14 -0.22 -7.39 11.87
C SER A 14 -0.81 -8.50 11.00
N VAL A 15 -0.05 -9.01 10.01
CA VAL A 15 -0.45 -10.19 9.23
C VAL A 15 -0.25 -11.44 10.06
N ASP A 16 -1.31 -12.24 10.24
CA ASP A 16 -1.36 -13.39 11.16
C ASP A 16 -0.21 -14.39 10.99
N TYR A 17 0.12 -14.73 9.74
CA TYR A 17 1.22 -15.64 9.44
C TYR A 17 2.61 -14.98 9.47
N CYS A 18 2.68 -13.65 9.53
CA CYS A 18 3.93 -12.90 9.50
C CYS A 18 4.36 -12.54 10.93
N LYS A 19 5.33 -13.26 11.46
CA LYS A 19 5.89 -13.02 12.81
C LYS A 19 7.10 -12.08 12.81
N GLN A 20 7.31 -11.34 11.72
CA GLN A 20 8.48 -10.49 11.55
C GLN A 20 8.36 -9.22 12.41
N ILE A 21 9.44 -8.87 13.11
CA ILE A 21 9.61 -7.58 13.80
C ILE A 21 10.36 -6.68 12.84
N ASP A 22 9.76 -5.55 12.49
CA ASP A 22 10.38 -4.53 11.64
C ASP A 22 10.77 -3.33 12.51
N PHE A 23 12.02 -2.86 12.35
CA PHE A 23 12.54 -1.69 13.06
C PHE A 23 11.98 -0.38 12.48
N LEU A 24 11.49 -0.40 11.23
CA LEU A 24 10.76 0.69 10.59
C LEU A 24 9.32 0.26 10.30
N PRO A 25 8.43 0.29 11.32
CA PRO A 25 7.06 -0.12 11.14
C PRO A 25 6.30 0.76 10.15
N PHE A 26 5.63 0.13 9.18
CA PHE A 26 4.74 0.83 8.25
C PHE A 26 3.31 0.78 8.74
N THR A 27 2.73 1.94 9.06
CA THR A 27 1.31 2.04 9.42
C THR A 27 0.48 2.25 8.16
N CYS A 28 -0.48 1.37 7.90
CA CYS A 28 -1.41 1.50 6.78
C CYS A 28 -2.38 2.66 7.04
N ASP A 29 -2.49 3.63 6.15
CA ASP A 29 -3.38 4.80 6.27
C ASP A 29 -4.88 4.44 6.24
N ARG A 30 -5.21 3.23 5.77
CA ARG A 30 -6.59 2.77 5.63
C ARG A 30 -7.08 1.96 6.82
N CYS A 31 -6.35 0.91 7.19
CA CYS A 31 -6.73 0.04 8.32
C CYS A 31 -6.03 0.39 9.64
N ILE A 32 -5.07 1.34 9.64
CA ILE A 32 -4.34 1.82 10.82
C ILE A 32 -3.51 0.71 11.52
N GLN A 33 -3.32 -0.43 10.85
CA GLN A 33 -2.49 -1.53 11.34
C GLN A 33 -1.03 -1.36 10.90
N VAL A 34 -0.13 -1.98 11.66
CA VAL A 34 1.32 -1.92 11.44
C VAL A 34 1.81 -3.15 10.69
N PHE A 35 2.67 -2.96 9.70
CA PHE A 35 3.19 -4.00 8.82
C PHE A 35 4.70 -3.87 8.60
N CYS A 36 5.36 -4.97 8.27
CA CYS A 36 6.76 -4.97 7.83
C CYS A 36 6.90 -4.52 6.37
N LEU A 37 8.13 -4.35 5.89
CA LEU A 37 8.43 -3.93 4.52
C LEU A 37 7.71 -4.78 3.44
N ASP A 38 7.66 -6.10 3.60
CA ASP A 38 7.01 -7.02 2.66
C ASP A 38 5.47 -6.89 2.64
N HIS A 39 4.87 -6.46 3.74
CA HIS A 39 3.43 -6.39 3.92
C HIS A 39 2.86 -4.97 3.92
N ARG A 40 3.67 -3.94 3.61
CA ARG A 40 3.23 -2.53 3.60
C ARG A 40 2.14 -2.22 2.57
N SER A 41 2.10 -2.94 1.45
CA SER A 41 1.16 -2.69 0.35
C SER A 41 -0.22 -3.24 0.69
N TYR A 42 -1.30 -2.55 0.30
CA TYR A 42 -2.67 -2.98 0.60
C TYR A 42 -2.99 -4.40 0.12
N MET A 43 -2.46 -4.81 -1.03
CA MET A 43 -2.64 -6.17 -1.56
C MET A 43 -1.91 -7.23 -0.72
N LYS A 44 -0.75 -6.88 -0.15
CA LYS A 44 0.11 -7.83 0.58
C LYS A 44 -0.44 -8.20 1.95
N HIS A 45 -1.12 -7.28 2.63
CA HIS A 45 -1.81 -7.57 3.89
C HIS A 45 -3.32 -7.75 3.73
N SER A 46 -3.82 -7.92 2.50
CA SER A 46 -5.25 -8.05 2.20
C SER A 46 -6.09 -7.00 2.92
N CYS A 47 -5.74 -5.73 2.72
CA CYS A 47 -6.30 -4.63 3.50
C CYS A 47 -7.83 -4.63 3.46
N PRO A 48 -8.52 -4.72 4.61
CA PRO A 48 -9.98 -4.74 4.65
C PRO A 48 -10.61 -3.45 4.10
N LYS A 49 -9.84 -2.36 4.11
CA LYS A 49 -10.22 -1.05 3.56
C LYS A 49 -9.46 -0.69 2.27
N GLY A 50 -8.69 -1.62 1.70
CA GLY A 50 -7.82 -1.40 0.54
C GLY A 50 -8.57 -1.17 -0.76
N ASN A 51 -9.80 -1.67 -0.86
CA ASN A 51 -10.61 -1.59 -2.06
C ASN A 51 -11.32 -0.23 -2.19
N ARG A 52 -10.55 0.84 -2.37
CA ARG A 52 -11.05 2.01 -3.13
C ARG A 52 -10.26 2.00 -4.40
N GLY A 53 -10.94 1.59 -5.47
CA GLY A 53 -10.40 1.18 -6.76
C GLY A 53 -9.13 1.91 -7.15
N ASP A 54 -8.13 1.12 -7.48
CA ASP A 54 -6.96 1.55 -8.22
C ASP A 54 -7.42 2.48 -9.33
N VAL A 55 -7.10 3.77 -9.20
CA VAL A 55 -7.36 4.73 -10.24
C VAL A 55 -6.44 4.32 -11.39
N THR A 56 -7.00 3.68 -12.40
CA THR A 56 -6.30 3.44 -13.66
C THR A 56 -6.11 4.80 -14.33
N VAL A 57 -4.94 5.39 -14.08
CA VAL A 57 -4.53 6.63 -14.72
C VAL A 57 -3.88 6.25 -16.05
N VAL A 58 -4.50 6.62 -17.17
CA VAL A 58 -3.81 6.60 -18.46
C VAL A 58 -3.04 7.90 -18.61
N ILE A 59 -1.85 7.82 -19.19
CA ILE A 59 -1.04 9.01 -19.45
C ILE A 59 -1.48 9.56 -20.81
N CYS A 60 -1.96 10.80 -20.83
CA CYS A 60 -2.29 11.47 -22.08
C CYS A 60 -1.01 11.66 -22.91
N PRO A 61 -0.90 11.12 -24.13
CA PRO A 61 0.31 11.22 -24.96
C PRO A 61 0.58 12.65 -25.48
N LEU A 62 -0.41 13.54 -25.38
CA LEU A 62 -0.32 14.93 -25.88
C LEU A 62 0.24 15.90 -24.83
N CYS A 63 -0.09 15.69 -23.55
CA CYS A 63 0.24 16.64 -22.48
C CYS A 63 0.86 16.00 -21.24
N ALA A 64 1.12 14.69 -21.27
CA ALA A 64 1.67 13.89 -20.18
C ALA A 64 0.87 13.93 -18.86
N LYS A 65 -0.35 14.46 -18.88
CA LYS A 65 -1.24 14.51 -17.71
C LYS A 65 -1.90 13.14 -17.49
N GLY A 66 -2.00 12.74 -16.23
CA GLY A 66 -2.78 11.57 -15.84
C GLY A 66 -4.28 11.83 -16.01
N VAL A 67 -4.93 11.04 -16.85
CA VAL A 67 -6.38 11.12 -17.11
C VAL A 67 -7.05 9.88 -16.50
N ARG A 68 -8.16 10.11 -15.80
CA ARG A 68 -9.00 9.03 -15.28
C ARG A 68 -9.97 8.64 -16.39
N LEU A 69 -9.91 7.40 -16.88
CA LEU A 69 -10.93 6.91 -17.80
C LEU A 69 -12.12 6.41 -16.98
N ASN A 70 -13.31 6.93 -17.27
CA ASN A 70 -14.54 6.31 -16.81
C ASN A 70 -14.72 4.99 -17.58
N PRO A 71 -15.06 3.88 -16.91
CA PRO A 71 -15.18 2.56 -17.57
C PRO A 71 -16.31 2.50 -18.62
N ASP A 72 -17.20 3.50 -18.66
CA ASP A 72 -18.31 3.63 -19.61
C ASP A 72 -17.95 4.50 -20.83
N GLU A 73 -16.77 5.13 -20.84
CA GLU A 73 -16.41 6.13 -21.86
C GLU A 73 -15.33 5.55 -22.80
N ASP A 74 -15.72 5.28 -24.05
CA ASP A 74 -14.81 4.80 -25.08
C ASP A 74 -13.68 5.82 -25.35
N PRO A 75 -12.39 5.44 -25.21
CA PRO A 75 -11.25 6.36 -25.37
C PRO A 75 -11.02 6.81 -26.83
N ASN A 76 -11.85 6.37 -27.78
CA ASN A 76 -11.74 6.67 -29.21
C ASN A 76 -12.91 7.53 -29.73
N ILE A 77 -13.70 8.18 -28.87
CA ILE A 77 -14.71 9.14 -29.35
C ILE A 77 -14.04 10.50 -29.50
N THR A 78 -13.63 10.82 -30.73
CA THR A 78 -13.21 12.17 -31.12
C THR A 78 -14.46 13.03 -31.30
N TRP A 79 -14.58 14.13 -30.55
CA TRP A 79 -15.50 15.22 -30.90
C TRP A 79 -14.93 16.06 -32.04
#